data_AF-A0A0E0DXJ9-F1
#
_entry.id   AF-A0A0E0DXJ9-F1
#
_cell.length_a   1.000
_cell.length_b   1.000
_cell.length_c   1.000
_cell.angle_alpha   90.00
_cell.angle_beta   90.00
_cell.angle_gamma   90.00
#
_symmetry.space_group_name_H-M   'P 1'
#
loop_
_entity.id
_entity.type
_entity.pdbx_description
1 polymer ?
#
loop_
_entity_poly.entity_id
_entity_poly.type
_entity_poly.pdbx_seq_one_letter_code
_entity_poly.pdbx_strand_id
1 'polypeptide(L)'
;MSSHDINTAHTRFQSAAELHDLSLRPELSSDCRAETSVITLYEIRTMLNDSRGVLNGWNNNQVSPCYFPSISCNQDQKVISITLSSSGLSGFLSPSIGKLLYLQQLLLNDNNITGGIPQELGNLSSLTTLKLGGNSLNGSIPDSLGRLSKLQNLNLADNNLSGEIPKRLLQVSHYRYRQGYILQAILCLVLHSSDNCGSNNSTLKVVLASIAGAITLLVIIVLFLLWWQRMRHRSEIYIDVPGQHDHNLEFGQIKRFSWRELQIATNNFNEQNVLGKGGFGKVYKGVLSDIKLNEPALDWPTRVRIALGAARGLEYLHEHCNPKIIHRDVKAANVLLDGNFEAVVGDFGLAKMIDRERNTVTTGVRGTMGHIAPEYLKTGRPSVKTDIFGYGVMLLEIVTGERAVFPEFSEGDSEIMLNDQVKRLVQGGRLTDIVDHNLDNAYDLQDLEKMIQIALLCTHMEPHLRPAMSEVVQMLEGNVVPAEQWEEWQVAELARRHQHEMNQQRRLFSFSEESLNIQEAIQLSSGR
;
A
#
# COMPACT_ATOMS: atom_id res chain seq x y z
N MET A 1 28.53 87.86 2.01
CA MET A 1 29.61 87.01 1.46
C MET A 1 28.95 85.74 0.95
N SER A 2 28.97 85.54 -0.38
CA SER A 2 28.96 84.27 -1.16
C SER A 2 28.20 83.07 -0.56
N SER A 3 27.22 82.40 -1.18
CA SER A 3 26.89 82.03 -2.58
C SER A 3 25.51 81.31 -2.49
N HIS A 4 24.70 81.03 -3.51
CA HIS A 4 24.88 80.92 -4.96
C HIS A 4 23.52 81.14 -5.65
N ASP A 5 23.61 81.63 -6.89
CA ASP A 5 22.54 82.16 -7.72
C ASP A 5 21.54 81.17 -8.28
N ILE A 6 20.34 81.73 -8.45
CA ILE A 6 19.21 81.34 -9.27
C ILE A 6 19.57 81.54 -10.75
N ASN A 7 19.17 80.62 -11.63
CA ASN A 7 18.73 81.03 -12.97
C ASN A 7 17.78 80.02 -13.62
N THR A 8 16.67 80.60 -14.09
CA THR A 8 15.52 79.99 -14.75
C THR A 8 15.44 80.57 -16.15
N ALA A 9 15.27 79.75 -17.19
CA ALA A 9 14.61 80.09 -18.47
C ALA A 9 14.45 78.80 -19.30
N HIS A 10 13.23 78.31 -19.59
CA HIS A 10 12.40 78.62 -20.77
C HIS A 10 13.16 78.41 -22.09
N THR A 11 12.81 77.47 -23.00
CA THR A 11 11.58 77.31 -23.81
C THR A 11 11.58 75.92 -24.51
N ARG A 12 10.51 75.10 -24.44
CA ARG A 12 9.40 74.87 -25.42
C ARG A 12 9.73 74.25 -26.81
N PHE A 13 9.20 73.03 -26.99
CA PHE A 13 8.56 72.36 -28.16
C PHE A 13 9.38 71.68 -29.31
N GLN A 14 9.11 70.37 -29.41
CA GLN A 14 8.79 69.53 -30.60
C GLN A 14 9.84 68.69 -31.37
N SER A 15 9.62 67.36 -31.25
CA SER A 15 9.59 66.27 -32.26
C SER A 15 10.83 65.40 -32.56
N ALA A 16 10.61 64.09 -32.36
CA ALA A 16 10.96 62.90 -33.16
C ALA A 16 12.44 62.54 -33.46
N ALA A 17 12.90 61.40 -32.92
CA ALA A 17 13.22 60.16 -33.68
C ALA A 17 14.17 59.22 -32.88
N GLU A 18 13.72 57.97 -32.73
CA GLU A 18 14.41 56.67 -32.62
C GLU A 18 15.91 56.56 -32.24
N LEU A 19 16.23 55.73 -31.22
CA LEU A 19 16.95 54.42 -31.30
C LEU A 19 17.52 54.00 -29.93
N HIS A 20 17.16 52.78 -29.48
CA HIS A 20 17.92 51.80 -28.65
C HIS A 20 18.47 52.24 -27.27
N ASP A 21 18.49 51.47 -26.19
CA ASP A 21 18.11 50.09 -25.82
C ASP A 21 18.39 49.98 -24.28
N LEU A 22 17.83 48.96 -23.63
CA LEU A 22 18.22 48.40 -22.33
C LEU A 22 18.01 49.24 -21.04
N SER A 23 16.94 48.95 -20.31
CA SER A 23 16.96 48.01 -19.17
C SER A 23 15.83 48.31 -18.16
N LEU A 24 14.96 47.31 -17.99
CA LEU A 24 14.22 46.90 -16.78
C LEU A 24 13.59 47.98 -15.86
N ARG A 25 12.26 48.07 -15.93
CA ARG A 25 11.40 48.29 -14.75
C ARG A 25 10.36 47.16 -14.65
N PRO A 26 10.10 46.59 -13.46
CA PRO A 26 8.95 45.72 -13.25
C PRO A 26 7.72 46.63 -13.06
N GLU A 27 6.80 46.63 -14.03
CA GLU A 27 5.49 47.23 -13.80
C GLU A 27 4.61 46.27 -12.99
N LEU A 28 4.45 46.68 -11.73
CA LEU A 28 3.26 46.60 -10.88
C LEU A 28 2.33 45.40 -11.08
N SER A 29 2.33 44.58 -10.03
CA SER A 29 1.33 43.58 -9.71
C SER A 29 -0.10 44.10 -9.88
N SER A 30 -0.86 43.42 -10.73
CA SER A 30 -2.31 43.52 -10.77
C SER A 30 -2.94 42.81 -9.56
N ASP A 31 -3.79 43.57 -8.88
CA ASP A 31 -5.10 43.13 -8.37
C ASP A 31 -5.17 42.42 -6.99
N CYS A 32 -5.46 43.21 -5.95
CA CYS A 32 -6.00 42.72 -4.67
C CYS A 32 -7.48 42.30 -4.85
N ARG A 33 -7.74 41.24 -5.62
CA ARG A 33 -9.00 40.48 -5.52
C ARG A 33 -8.75 39.28 -4.63
N ALA A 34 -9.61 39.06 -3.64
CA ALA A 34 -9.66 37.78 -2.94
C ALA A 34 -9.71 36.67 -4.00
N GLU A 35 -8.77 35.74 -3.93
CA GLU A 35 -8.61 34.73 -4.98
C GLU A 35 -9.92 33.93 -5.08
N THR A 36 -10.50 33.78 -6.28
CA THR A 36 -11.80 33.11 -6.49
C THR A 36 -11.87 31.71 -5.85
N SER A 37 -10.71 31.06 -5.73
CA SER A 37 -10.52 29.78 -5.05
C SER A 37 -10.80 29.84 -3.54
N VAL A 38 -10.46 30.93 -2.84
CA VAL A 38 -10.70 31.11 -1.39
C VAL A 38 -12.20 31.15 -1.10
N ILE A 39 -12.95 31.94 -1.87
CA ILE A 39 -14.42 32.04 -1.75
C ILE A 39 -15.06 30.68 -2.07
N THR A 40 -14.58 30.02 -3.13
CA THR A 40 -15.07 28.70 -3.55
C THR A 40 -14.87 27.64 -2.46
N LEU A 41 -13.70 27.61 -1.82
CA LEU A 41 -13.41 26.67 -0.74
C LEU A 41 -14.21 26.98 0.52
N TYR A 42 -14.43 28.25 0.83
CA TYR A 42 -15.32 28.64 1.93
C TYR A 42 -16.77 28.17 1.68
N GLU A 43 -17.30 28.31 0.45
CA GLU A 43 -18.62 27.78 0.07
C GLU A 43 -18.70 26.25 0.16
N ILE A 44 -17.60 25.53 -0.10
CA ILE A 44 -17.55 24.08 0.07
C ILE A 44 -17.60 23.72 1.56
N ARG A 45 -16.83 24.43 2.39
CA ARG A 45 -16.84 24.23 3.85
C ARG A 45 -18.23 24.41 4.42
N THR A 46 -18.98 25.45 4.03
CA THR A 46 -20.31 25.72 4.62
C THR A 46 -21.35 24.65 4.29
N MET A 47 -21.14 23.87 3.21
CA MET A 47 -22.01 22.76 2.81
C MET A 47 -21.60 21.41 3.43
N LEU A 48 -20.39 21.33 3.97
CA LEU A 48 -19.87 20.18 4.68
C LEU A 48 -20.00 20.38 6.19
N ASN A 49 -20.59 19.40 6.86
CA ASN A 49 -20.62 19.36 8.30
C ASN A 49 -19.36 18.65 8.81
N ASP A 50 -18.55 19.40 9.55
CA ASP A 50 -17.25 19.01 10.04
C ASP A 50 -17.28 18.86 11.57
N SER A 51 -17.58 17.64 12.00
CA SER A 51 -17.65 17.28 13.44
C SER A 51 -16.28 17.26 14.13
N ARG A 52 -15.19 17.23 13.35
CA ARG A 52 -13.81 17.08 13.85
C ARG A 52 -12.95 18.33 13.70
N GLY A 53 -13.49 19.40 13.12
CA GLY A 53 -12.79 20.68 12.95
C GLY A 53 -11.68 20.68 11.91
N VAL A 54 -11.65 19.69 11.00
CA VAL A 54 -10.63 19.53 9.94
C VAL A 54 -10.63 20.70 8.94
N LEU A 55 -11.78 21.36 8.74
CA LEU A 55 -11.98 22.49 7.83
C LEU A 55 -11.86 23.85 8.53
N ASN A 56 -11.47 23.90 9.81
CA ASN A 56 -11.45 25.14 10.59
C ASN A 56 -10.59 26.25 9.97
N GLY A 57 -9.52 25.88 9.26
CA GLY A 57 -8.64 26.82 8.55
C GLY A 57 -9.19 27.38 7.24
N TRP A 58 -10.27 26.83 6.67
CA TRP A 58 -10.84 27.30 5.42
C TRP A 58 -11.74 28.51 5.70
N ASN A 59 -11.12 29.68 5.82
CA ASN A 59 -11.80 30.93 6.12
C ASN A 59 -11.71 31.91 4.94
N ASN A 60 -12.61 32.88 4.88
CA ASN A 60 -12.65 33.90 3.82
C ASN A 60 -11.66 35.06 4.05
N ASN A 61 -10.85 35.02 5.13
CA ASN A 61 -9.98 36.10 5.56
C ASN A 61 -8.51 35.90 5.14
N GLN A 62 -8.15 34.73 4.61
CA GLN A 62 -6.79 34.44 4.14
C GLN A 62 -6.58 34.87 2.68
N VAL A 63 -5.36 35.33 2.39
CA VAL A 63 -4.95 35.83 1.07
C VAL A 63 -4.78 34.71 0.04
N SER A 64 -4.43 33.49 0.48
CA SER A 64 -4.18 32.35 -0.41
C SER A 64 -4.76 31.05 0.17
N PRO A 65 -5.43 30.23 -0.65
CA PRO A 65 -6.00 28.94 -0.24
C PRO A 65 -4.92 27.88 0.02
N CYS A 66 -3.66 28.15 -0.34
CA CYS A 66 -2.55 27.20 -0.20
C CYS A 66 -2.10 27.01 1.26
N TYR A 67 -2.53 27.90 2.15
CA TYR A 67 -2.32 27.77 3.59
C TYR A 67 -3.46 27.01 4.29
N PHE A 68 -4.51 26.63 3.57
CA PHE A 68 -5.58 25.82 4.13
C PHE A 68 -5.11 24.39 4.38
N PRO A 69 -5.43 23.82 5.55
CA PRO A 69 -5.20 22.40 5.80
C PRO A 69 -5.85 21.56 4.70
N SER A 70 -5.17 20.49 4.27
CA SER A 70 -5.67 19.55 3.26
C SER A 70 -5.83 20.10 1.83
N ILE A 71 -5.34 21.32 1.58
CA ILE A 71 -5.22 21.91 0.23
C ILE A 71 -3.76 21.87 -0.21
N SER A 72 -3.50 21.56 -1.48
CA SER A 72 -2.17 21.74 -2.09
C SER A 72 -2.29 22.56 -3.36
N CYS A 73 -1.29 23.43 -3.57
CA CYS A 73 -1.22 24.32 -4.72
C CYS A 73 -0.01 24.05 -5.62
N ASN A 74 -0.08 24.49 -6.87
CA ASN A 74 1.07 24.54 -7.76
C ASN A 74 1.94 25.80 -7.52
N GLN A 75 3.00 25.96 -8.31
CA GLN A 75 3.92 27.10 -8.25
C GLN A 75 3.22 28.46 -8.50
N ASP A 76 2.11 28.47 -9.22
CA ASP A 76 1.29 29.65 -9.51
C ASP A 76 0.19 29.91 -8.44
N GLN A 77 0.29 29.28 -7.27
CA GLN A 77 -0.66 29.34 -6.16
C GLN A 77 -2.09 28.87 -6.50
N LYS A 78 -2.26 28.07 -7.56
CA LYS A 78 -3.55 27.48 -7.92
C LYS A 78 -3.76 26.14 -7.21
N VAL A 79 -4.96 25.93 -6.69
CA VAL A 79 -5.36 24.70 -6.00
C VAL A 79 -5.34 23.51 -6.96
N ILE A 80 -4.49 22.53 -6.68
CA ILE A 80 -4.32 21.31 -7.48
C ILE A 80 -4.78 20.05 -6.76
N SER A 81 -4.85 20.04 -5.42
CA SER A 81 -5.27 18.85 -4.66
C SER A 81 -6.08 19.24 -3.43
N ILE A 82 -7.16 18.49 -3.18
CA ILE A 82 -7.96 18.52 -1.96
C ILE A 82 -7.98 17.10 -1.38
N THR A 83 -7.41 16.92 -0.18
CA THR A 83 -7.25 15.61 0.44
C THR A 83 -7.92 15.53 1.81
N LEU A 84 -9.19 15.11 1.85
CA LEU A 84 -10.00 15.02 3.06
C LEU A 84 -10.54 13.60 3.26
N SER A 85 -9.71 12.59 3.00
CA SER A 85 -10.10 11.18 3.15
C SER A 85 -10.19 10.79 4.62
N SER A 86 -11.21 10.00 5.00
CA SER A 86 -11.39 9.54 6.39
C SER A 86 -11.45 10.66 7.42
N SER A 87 -11.98 11.84 7.04
CA SER A 87 -12.08 13.05 7.87
C SER A 87 -13.42 13.18 8.61
N GLY A 88 -14.34 12.23 8.45
CA GLY A 88 -15.61 12.19 9.20
C GLY A 88 -16.55 13.31 8.80
N LEU A 89 -16.35 13.82 7.58
CA LEU A 89 -17.16 14.88 7.00
C LEU A 89 -18.54 14.33 6.67
N SER A 90 -19.56 15.13 6.89
CA SER A 90 -20.95 14.85 6.50
C SER A 90 -21.53 16.04 5.76
N GLY A 91 -22.80 16.01 5.36
CA GLY A 91 -23.41 17.08 4.55
C GLY A 91 -23.34 16.78 3.05
N PHE A 92 -23.20 17.82 2.22
CA PHE A 92 -23.35 17.72 0.77
C PHE A 92 -22.15 18.31 0.03
N LEU A 93 -21.81 17.75 -1.13
CA LEU A 93 -20.77 18.31 -1.99
C LEU A 93 -21.30 19.53 -2.76
N SER A 94 -20.72 20.70 -2.53
CA SER A 94 -21.15 21.95 -3.17
C SER A 94 -20.85 21.97 -4.68
N PRO A 95 -21.81 22.37 -5.55
CA PRO A 95 -21.57 22.60 -6.98
C PRO A 95 -20.42 23.56 -7.30
N SER A 96 -20.11 24.48 -6.38
CA SER A 96 -19.01 25.43 -6.54
C SER A 96 -17.64 24.76 -6.70
N ILE A 97 -17.50 23.48 -6.32
CA ILE A 97 -16.29 22.69 -6.58
C ILE A 97 -15.86 22.73 -8.05
N GLY A 98 -16.80 22.84 -8.99
CA GLY A 98 -16.51 22.94 -10.43
C GLY A 98 -15.79 24.23 -10.86
N LYS A 99 -15.63 25.23 -9.97
CA LYS A 99 -14.88 26.47 -10.23
C LYS A 99 -13.36 26.29 -10.07
N LEU A 100 -12.88 25.19 -9.49
CA LEU A 100 -11.46 24.92 -9.26
C LEU A 100 -10.79 24.29 -10.49
N LEU A 101 -10.67 25.02 -11.60
CA LEU A 101 -10.28 24.49 -12.92
C LEU A 101 -8.91 23.79 -12.99
N TYR A 102 -8.02 24.11 -12.06
CA TYR A 102 -6.67 23.52 -11.95
C TYR A 102 -6.62 22.26 -11.07
N LEU A 103 -7.74 21.87 -10.46
CA LEU A 103 -7.80 20.73 -9.56
C LEU A 103 -7.48 19.43 -10.31
N GLN A 104 -6.46 18.72 -9.83
CA GLN A 104 -5.99 17.44 -10.36
C GLN A 104 -6.47 16.27 -9.50
N GLN A 105 -6.56 16.47 -8.19
CA GLN A 105 -6.91 15.42 -7.25
C GLN A 105 -8.01 15.88 -6.28
N LEU A 106 -9.10 15.12 -6.21
CA LEU A 106 -10.17 15.29 -5.23
C LEU A 106 -10.37 13.99 -4.48
N LEU A 107 -9.94 13.95 -3.22
CA LEU A 107 -9.96 12.76 -2.37
C LEU A 107 -10.88 12.98 -1.16
N LEU A 108 -12.12 12.49 -1.26
CA LEU A 108 -13.15 12.59 -0.22
C LEU A 108 -13.63 11.20 0.23
N ASN A 109 -12.88 10.13 -0.06
CA ASN A 109 -13.29 8.76 0.29
C ASN A 109 -13.35 8.52 1.80
N ASP A 110 -14.17 7.54 2.19
CA ASP A 110 -14.36 7.09 3.57
C ASP A 110 -14.86 8.20 4.51
N ASN A 111 -15.86 8.98 4.06
CA ASN A 111 -16.57 9.98 4.84
C ASN A 111 -18.06 9.63 4.93
N ASN A 112 -18.87 10.50 5.53
CA ASN A 112 -20.32 10.35 5.60
C ASN A 112 -21.05 11.41 4.75
N ILE A 113 -20.48 11.76 3.59
CA ILE A 113 -21.06 12.75 2.66
C ILE A 113 -22.30 12.14 2.00
N THR A 114 -23.35 12.94 1.88
CA THR A 114 -24.67 12.56 1.38
C THR A 114 -25.08 13.38 0.15
N GLY A 115 -26.18 12.99 -0.49
CA GLY A 115 -26.73 13.66 -1.67
C GLY A 115 -26.05 13.28 -2.99
N GLY A 116 -26.40 14.00 -4.05
CA GLY A 116 -25.95 13.72 -5.41
C GLY A 116 -24.52 14.20 -5.69
N ILE A 117 -23.87 13.55 -6.65
CA ILE A 117 -22.62 14.05 -7.25
C ILE A 117 -22.97 15.27 -8.12
N PRO A 118 -22.41 16.47 -7.87
CA PRO A 118 -22.71 17.66 -8.67
C PRO A 118 -22.25 17.52 -10.13
N GLN A 119 -23.07 17.98 -11.07
CA GLN A 119 -22.74 17.92 -12.50
C GLN A 119 -21.52 18.81 -12.84
N GLU A 120 -21.30 19.86 -12.06
CA GLU A 120 -20.22 20.84 -12.18
C GLU A 120 -18.83 20.23 -11.99
N LEU A 121 -18.72 19.05 -11.36
CA LEU A 121 -17.45 18.29 -11.31
C LEU A 121 -16.92 17.96 -12.71
N GLY A 122 -17.79 17.86 -13.70
CA GLY A 122 -17.41 17.67 -15.10
C GLY A 122 -16.71 18.87 -15.74
N ASN A 123 -16.64 20.03 -15.07
CA ASN A 123 -15.89 21.20 -15.56
C ASN A 123 -14.39 21.15 -15.20
N LEU A 124 -13.98 20.21 -14.35
CA LEU A 124 -12.62 20.09 -13.83
C LEU A 124 -11.67 19.43 -14.85
N SER A 125 -11.39 20.13 -15.96
CA SER A 125 -10.62 19.58 -17.09
C SER A 125 -9.20 19.08 -16.77
N SER A 126 -8.63 19.48 -15.62
CA SER A 126 -7.32 19.03 -15.13
C SER A 126 -7.38 17.79 -14.22
N LEU A 127 -8.57 17.31 -13.87
CA LEU A 127 -8.77 16.26 -12.88
C LEU A 127 -8.26 14.90 -13.38
N THR A 128 -7.32 14.33 -12.64
CA THR A 128 -6.74 13.01 -12.90
C THR A 128 -7.25 11.96 -11.94
N THR A 129 -7.56 12.36 -10.70
CA THR A 129 -8.01 11.45 -9.64
C THR A 129 -9.24 11.99 -8.93
N LEU A 130 -10.32 11.21 -8.93
CA LEU A 130 -11.56 11.48 -8.20
C LEU A 130 -11.90 10.27 -7.33
N LYS A 131 -11.80 10.42 -6.00
CA LYS A 131 -12.18 9.38 -5.04
C LYS A 131 -13.29 9.88 -4.13
N LEU A 132 -14.49 9.33 -4.31
CA LEU A 132 -15.67 9.57 -3.48
C LEU A 132 -16.17 8.27 -2.82
N GLY A 133 -15.43 7.16 -2.96
CA GLY A 133 -15.86 5.86 -2.46
C GLY A 133 -16.02 5.79 -0.95
N GLY A 134 -16.88 4.92 -0.44
CA GLY A 134 -17.12 4.79 1.01
C GLY A 134 -17.82 6.01 1.60
N ASN A 135 -18.87 6.50 0.93
CA ASN A 135 -19.72 7.60 1.39
C ASN A 135 -21.21 7.20 1.30
N SER A 136 -22.10 8.12 1.66
CA SER A 136 -23.56 7.94 1.57
C SER A 136 -24.18 8.69 0.38
N LEU A 137 -23.43 8.87 -0.73
CA LEU A 137 -23.89 9.60 -1.92
C LEU A 137 -25.02 8.84 -2.62
N ASN A 138 -26.01 9.56 -3.16
CA ASN A 138 -27.19 8.99 -3.83
C ASN A 138 -27.46 9.64 -5.19
N GLY A 139 -28.51 9.22 -5.89
CA GLY A 139 -28.81 9.70 -7.24
C GLY A 139 -27.88 9.12 -8.32
N SER A 140 -27.91 9.68 -9.52
CA SER A 140 -27.18 9.18 -10.68
C SER A 140 -25.82 9.80 -10.88
N ILE A 141 -24.90 9.05 -11.52
CA ILE A 141 -23.59 9.55 -11.92
C ILE A 141 -23.80 10.57 -13.07
N PRO A 142 -23.35 11.83 -12.94
CA PRO A 142 -23.56 12.83 -13.99
C PRO A 142 -22.80 12.51 -15.27
N ASP A 143 -23.46 12.63 -16.42
CA ASP A 143 -22.85 12.46 -17.76
C ASP A 143 -21.66 13.41 -17.99
N SER A 144 -21.64 14.55 -17.30
CA SER A 144 -20.57 15.54 -17.38
C SER A 144 -19.21 14.99 -16.92
N LEU A 145 -19.17 13.99 -16.01
CA LEU A 145 -17.92 13.34 -15.63
C LEU A 145 -17.26 12.62 -16.80
N GLY A 146 -18.05 12.15 -17.77
CA GLY A 146 -17.55 11.58 -19.02
C GLY A 146 -16.85 12.58 -19.95
N ARG A 147 -16.83 13.88 -19.63
CA ARG A 147 -16.08 14.91 -20.36
C ARG A 147 -14.64 15.08 -19.86
N LEU A 148 -14.29 14.47 -18.73
CA LEU A 148 -12.98 14.60 -18.09
C LEU A 148 -11.94 13.72 -18.79
N SER A 149 -11.28 14.27 -19.82
CA SER A 149 -10.34 13.52 -20.67
C SER A 149 -9.04 13.10 -19.98
N LYS A 150 -8.66 13.77 -18.88
CA LYS A 150 -7.45 13.46 -18.10
C LYS A 150 -7.71 12.52 -16.91
N LEU A 151 -8.97 12.13 -16.68
CA LEU A 151 -9.34 11.33 -15.52
C LEU A 151 -8.81 9.90 -15.67
N GLN A 152 -7.91 9.49 -14.78
CA GLN A 152 -7.26 8.18 -14.79
C GLN A 152 -7.75 7.27 -13.67
N ASN A 153 -8.13 7.85 -12.54
CA ASN A 153 -8.50 7.13 -11.33
C ASN A 153 -9.84 7.65 -10.79
N LEU A 154 -10.90 6.88 -11.02
CA LEU A 154 -12.24 7.17 -10.55
C LEU A 154 -12.68 6.08 -9.57
N ASN A 155 -12.94 6.45 -8.31
CA ASN A 155 -13.54 5.56 -7.32
C ASN A 155 -14.86 6.15 -6.80
N LEU A 156 -15.97 5.51 -7.12
CA LEU A 156 -17.32 5.82 -6.62
C LEU A 156 -17.93 4.63 -5.86
N ALA A 157 -17.15 3.59 -5.55
CA ALA A 157 -17.62 2.37 -4.91
C ALA A 157 -18.16 2.63 -3.50
N ASP A 158 -18.93 1.70 -2.94
CA ASP A 158 -19.44 1.79 -1.57
C ASP A 158 -20.18 3.12 -1.30
N ASN A 159 -21.15 3.43 -2.17
CA ASN A 159 -22.11 4.54 -2.07
C ASN A 159 -23.52 4.04 -2.40
N ASN A 160 -24.54 4.89 -2.21
CA ASN A 160 -25.95 4.60 -2.53
C ASN A 160 -26.39 5.17 -3.90
N LEU A 161 -25.48 5.18 -4.88
CA LEU A 161 -25.72 5.68 -6.24
C LEU A 161 -26.68 4.76 -7.02
N SER A 162 -27.51 5.35 -7.88
CA SER A 162 -28.56 4.67 -8.66
C SER A 162 -28.58 5.17 -10.11
N GLY A 163 -29.24 4.45 -11.03
CA GLY A 163 -29.28 4.82 -12.46
C GLY A 163 -28.12 4.24 -13.29
N GLU A 164 -28.05 4.63 -14.57
CA GLU A 164 -27.08 4.07 -15.52
C GLU A 164 -25.69 4.73 -15.40
N ILE A 165 -24.64 3.98 -15.75
CA ILE A 165 -23.28 4.52 -15.86
C ILE A 165 -23.15 5.25 -17.21
N PRO A 166 -22.80 6.55 -17.24
CA PRO A 166 -22.58 7.30 -18.46
C PRO A 166 -21.63 6.59 -19.44
N LYS A 167 -22.09 6.31 -20.66
CA LYS A 167 -21.31 5.57 -21.69
C LYS A 167 -19.94 6.19 -21.97
N ARG A 168 -19.80 7.52 -21.84
CA ARG A 168 -18.53 8.23 -22.06
C ARG A 168 -17.48 7.94 -20.98
N LEU A 169 -17.88 7.59 -19.76
CA LEU A 169 -16.95 7.12 -18.72
C LEU A 169 -16.35 5.75 -19.04
N LEU A 170 -17.02 4.97 -19.88
CA LEU A 170 -16.56 3.67 -20.37
C LEU A 170 -15.69 3.77 -21.63
N GLN A 171 -15.56 4.97 -22.24
CA GLN A 171 -14.74 5.23 -23.43
C GLN A 171 -13.31 5.70 -23.12
N VAL A 172 -12.95 5.89 -21.85
CA VAL A 172 -11.57 6.26 -21.46
C VAL A 172 -10.65 5.07 -21.69
N SER A 173 -9.67 5.26 -22.57
CA SER A 173 -8.74 4.24 -23.05
C SER A 173 -7.91 3.61 -21.92
N HIS A 174 -7.85 2.28 -21.94
CA HIS A 174 -7.06 1.37 -21.10
C HIS A 174 -7.51 1.15 -19.65
N TYR A 175 -8.61 0.41 -19.48
CA TYR A 175 -8.71 -0.56 -18.38
C TYR A 175 -9.06 -1.95 -18.90
N ARG A 176 -8.18 -2.92 -18.58
CA ARG A 176 -8.43 -4.36 -18.75
C ARG A 176 -9.59 -4.77 -17.85
N TYR A 177 -10.80 -4.83 -18.41
CA TYR A 177 -11.91 -5.54 -17.77
C TYR A 177 -11.85 -7.02 -18.16
N ARG A 178 -11.50 -7.87 -17.19
CA ARG A 178 -11.64 -9.32 -17.27
C ARG A 178 -13.11 -9.65 -16.97
N GLN A 179 -13.82 -10.08 -18.00
CA GLN A 179 -15.09 -10.82 -18.02
C GLN A 179 -16.16 -10.52 -16.96
N GLY A 180 -17.32 -10.07 -17.47
CA GLY A 180 -18.56 -10.75 -17.09
C GLY A 180 -19.79 -9.86 -16.90
N TYR A 181 -20.31 -9.22 -17.95
CA TYR A 181 -21.73 -8.83 -18.04
C TYR A 181 -22.19 -8.81 -19.51
N ILE A 182 -22.30 -9.98 -20.14
CA ILE A 182 -23.00 -10.14 -21.45
C ILE A 182 -24.50 -10.44 -21.25
N LEU A 183 -25.01 -10.43 -20.02
CA LEU A 183 -26.42 -10.78 -19.75
C LEU A 183 -27.38 -9.60 -19.61
N GLN A 184 -26.90 -8.35 -19.62
CA GLN A 184 -27.79 -7.18 -19.49
C GLN A 184 -28.18 -6.54 -20.82
N ALA A 185 -27.57 -6.97 -21.94
CA ALA A 185 -27.89 -6.48 -23.28
C ALA A 185 -28.99 -7.29 -24.00
N ILE A 186 -29.30 -8.51 -23.54
CA ILE A 186 -30.32 -9.36 -24.19
C ILE A 186 -31.73 -9.06 -23.66
N LEU A 187 -31.87 -8.49 -22.45
CA LEU A 187 -33.19 -8.20 -21.87
C LEU A 187 -33.85 -6.92 -22.44
N CYS A 188 -33.07 -6.00 -23.03
CA CYS A 188 -33.61 -4.78 -23.65
C CYS A 188 -34.02 -4.95 -25.13
N LEU A 189 -33.69 -6.08 -25.78
CA LEU A 189 -34.04 -6.33 -27.18
C LEU A 189 -35.37 -7.08 -27.36
N VAL A 190 -35.98 -7.61 -26.29
CA VAL A 190 -37.17 -8.48 -26.40
C VAL A 190 -38.49 -7.76 -26.15
N LEU A 191 -38.52 -6.56 -25.55
CA LEU A 191 -39.79 -5.89 -25.23
C LEU A 191 -39.79 -4.43 -25.69
N HIS A 192 -40.03 -4.22 -26.98
CA HIS A 192 -40.68 -3.01 -27.49
C HIS A 192 -41.94 -3.41 -28.25
N SER A 193 -42.94 -2.52 -28.19
CA SER A 193 -44.17 -2.49 -28.98
C SER A 193 -45.31 -3.33 -28.39
N SER A 194 -46.57 -2.92 -28.34
CA SER A 194 -47.27 -1.67 -28.64
C SER A 194 -48.73 -1.93 -28.24
N ASP A 195 -49.49 -0.86 -28.02
CA ASP A 195 -50.95 -0.75 -28.17
C ASP A 195 -51.92 -1.31 -27.13
N ASN A 196 -52.69 -0.36 -26.58
CA ASN A 196 -54.14 -0.37 -26.38
C ASN A 196 -54.88 -1.70 -26.57
N CYS A 197 -55.62 -2.14 -25.55
CA CYS A 197 -57.09 -2.03 -25.51
C CYS A 197 -57.63 -2.66 -24.21
N GLY A 198 -58.71 -2.11 -23.67
CA GLY A 198 -59.40 -2.67 -22.52
C GLY A 198 -60.04 -4.03 -22.81
N SER A 199 -59.92 -4.95 -21.85
CA SER A 199 -60.87 -6.04 -21.66
C SER A 199 -60.81 -6.55 -20.22
N ASN A 200 -61.97 -6.60 -19.57
CA ASN A 200 -62.15 -6.90 -18.14
C ASN A 200 -62.38 -8.39 -17.91
N ASN A 201 -61.32 -9.20 -17.78
CA ASN A 201 -61.44 -10.56 -17.22
C ASN A 201 -60.51 -10.71 -16.01
N SER A 202 -61.09 -10.80 -14.81
CA SER A 202 -60.40 -10.80 -13.51
C SER A 202 -59.56 -12.07 -13.25
N THR A 203 -59.88 -13.19 -13.90
CA THR A 203 -59.20 -14.48 -13.71
C THR A 203 -57.81 -14.53 -14.35
N LEU A 204 -57.61 -13.87 -15.50
CA LEU A 204 -56.33 -13.86 -16.20
C LEU A 204 -55.25 -13.04 -15.46
N LYS A 205 -55.67 -11.94 -14.80
CA LYS A 205 -54.78 -11.08 -14.01
C LYS A 205 -54.21 -11.79 -12.79
N VAL A 206 -55.01 -12.63 -12.12
CA VAL A 206 -54.59 -13.39 -10.93
C VAL A 206 -53.58 -14.48 -11.30
N VAL A 207 -53.80 -15.20 -12.40
CA VAL A 207 -52.86 -16.23 -12.86
C VAL A 207 -51.53 -15.62 -13.29
N LEU A 208 -51.54 -14.51 -14.04
CA LEU A 208 -50.32 -13.81 -14.44
C LEU A 208 -49.54 -13.24 -13.25
N ALA A 209 -50.23 -12.73 -12.21
CA ALA A 209 -49.59 -12.25 -10.99
C ALA A 209 -48.91 -13.38 -10.19
N SER A 210 -49.52 -14.57 -10.15
CA SER A 210 -48.94 -15.73 -9.44
C SER A 210 -47.66 -16.25 -10.10
N ILE A 211 -47.61 -16.24 -11.44
CA ILE A 211 -46.44 -16.68 -12.21
C ILE A 211 -45.29 -15.67 -12.05
N ALA A 212 -45.59 -14.36 -12.07
CA ALA A 212 -44.61 -13.32 -11.82
C ALA A 212 -43.99 -13.41 -10.41
N GLY A 213 -44.81 -13.71 -9.39
CA GLY A 213 -44.34 -13.91 -8.02
C GLY A 213 -43.43 -15.13 -7.83
N ALA A 214 -43.69 -16.22 -8.55
CA ALA A 214 -42.83 -17.41 -8.50
C ALA A 214 -41.46 -17.14 -9.16
N ILE A 215 -41.43 -16.40 -10.27
CA ILE A 215 -40.19 -16.05 -10.98
C ILE A 215 -39.33 -15.10 -10.14
N THR A 216 -39.92 -14.10 -9.49
CA THR A 216 -39.16 -13.18 -8.63
C THR A 216 -38.55 -13.88 -7.42
N LEU A 217 -39.28 -14.82 -6.80
CA LEU A 217 -38.76 -15.64 -5.70
C LEU A 217 -37.56 -16.49 -6.13
N LEU A 218 -37.63 -17.09 -7.32
CA LEU A 218 -36.54 -17.90 -7.89
C LEU A 218 -35.29 -17.06 -8.16
N VAL A 219 -35.45 -15.84 -8.68
CA VAL A 219 -34.34 -14.90 -8.89
C VAL A 219 -33.71 -14.48 -7.57
N ILE A 220 -34.51 -14.21 -6.53
CA ILE A 220 -34.00 -13.85 -5.19
C ILE A 220 -33.20 -15.02 -4.59
N ILE A 221 -33.67 -16.26 -4.72
CA ILE A 221 -32.94 -17.45 -4.25
C ILE A 221 -31.60 -17.61 -4.99
N VAL A 222 -31.58 -17.42 -6.32
CA VAL A 222 -30.33 -17.47 -7.09
C VAL A 222 -29.38 -16.34 -6.69
N LEU A 223 -29.87 -15.12 -6.51
CA LEU A 223 -29.06 -13.99 -6.04
C LEU A 223 -28.53 -14.21 -4.63
N PHE A 224 -29.33 -14.82 -3.74
CA PHE A 224 -28.90 -15.21 -2.40
C PHE A 224 -27.83 -16.30 -2.44
N LEU A 225 -27.96 -17.32 -3.32
CA LEU A 225 -26.95 -18.36 -3.50
C LEU A 225 -25.65 -17.79 -4.09
N LEU A 226 -25.74 -16.86 -5.04
CA LEU A 226 -24.58 -16.18 -5.62
C LEU A 226 -23.92 -15.23 -4.59
N TRP A 227 -24.71 -14.53 -3.80
CA TRP A 227 -24.25 -13.70 -2.68
C TRP A 227 -23.60 -14.55 -1.59
N TRP A 228 -24.18 -15.68 -1.23
CA TRP A 228 -23.62 -16.67 -0.31
C TRP A 228 -22.30 -17.23 -0.84
N GLN A 229 -22.26 -17.59 -2.12
CA GLN A 229 -21.05 -18.07 -2.79
C GLN A 229 -19.95 -17.00 -2.81
N ARG A 230 -20.32 -15.72 -2.94
CA ARG A 230 -19.39 -14.58 -2.89
C ARG A 230 -18.95 -14.23 -1.46
N MET A 231 -19.83 -14.34 -0.47
CA MET A 231 -19.53 -14.19 0.96
C MET A 231 -18.53 -15.25 1.43
N ARG A 232 -18.65 -16.49 0.93
CA ARG A 232 -17.67 -17.57 1.18
C ARG A 232 -16.29 -17.32 0.53
N HIS A 233 -16.19 -16.28 -0.32
CA HIS A 233 -14.99 -15.90 -1.06
C HIS A 233 -14.30 -14.64 -0.51
N ARG A 234 -14.77 -14.06 0.61
CA ARG A 234 -13.92 -13.13 1.38
C ARG A 234 -12.75 -13.93 1.93
N SER A 235 -11.57 -13.66 1.39
CA SER A 235 -10.32 -14.30 1.78
C SER A 235 -10.05 -14.07 3.27
N GLU A 236 -10.13 -15.13 4.07
CA GLU A 236 -9.59 -15.11 5.43
C GLU A 236 -8.07 -14.94 5.36
N ILE A 237 -7.55 -13.91 6.00
CA ILE A 237 -6.12 -13.67 6.20
C ILE A 237 -5.72 -14.48 7.44
N TYR A 238 -4.94 -15.54 7.23
CA TYR A 238 -4.39 -16.35 8.31
C TYR A 238 -2.89 -16.08 8.37
N ILE A 239 -2.46 -15.23 9.29
CA ILE A 239 -1.05 -14.97 9.57
C ILE A 239 -0.70 -15.81 10.78
N ASP A 240 0.34 -16.63 10.69
CA ASP A 240 0.88 -17.30 11.86
C ASP A 240 1.54 -16.24 12.74
N VAL A 241 0.87 -15.89 13.83
CA VAL A 241 1.43 -15.03 14.87
C VAL A 241 2.43 -15.88 15.64
N PRO A 242 3.68 -15.44 15.83
CA PRO A 242 4.67 -16.20 16.59
C PRO A 242 4.09 -16.55 17.97
N GLY A 243 4.17 -17.84 18.32
CA GLY A 243 3.72 -18.35 19.61
C GLY A 243 4.41 -17.62 20.77
N GLN A 244 3.69 -17.50 21.88
CA GLN A 244 4.13 -16.81 23.09
C GLN A 244 5.53 -17.26 23.53
N HIS A 245 6.38 -16.28 23.80
CA HIS A 245 7.80 -16.38 24.13
C HIS A 245 8.13 -17.49 25.13
N ASP A 246 9.03 -18.39 24.74
CA ASP A 246 9.82 -19.17 25.68
C ASP A 246 11.19 -18.48 25.77
N HIS A 247 11.43 -17.73 26.84
CA HIS A 247 12.62 -16.89 27.04
C HIS A 247 13.95 -17.68 27.16
N ASN A 248 13.87 -19.01 27.06
CA ASN A 248 15.01 -19.91 27.20
C ASN A 248 15.56 -20.43 25.86
N LEU A 249 14.90 -20.14 24.72
CA LEU A 249 15.45 -20.45 23.39
C LEU A 249 16.09 -19.20 22.78
N GLU A 250 17.41 -19.09 22.92
CA GLU A 250 18.22 -18.19 22.10
C GLU A 250 18.05 -18.56 20.63
N PHE A 251 17.35 -17.72 19.88
CA PHE A 251 17.19 -17.89 18.44
C PHE A 251 18.44 -17.28 17.77
N GLY A 252 19.00 -17.99 16.79
CA GLY A 252 20.29 -17.71 16.15
C GLY A 252 21.12 -18.96 15.86
N GLN A 253 20.77 -20.07 16.51
CA GLN A 253 21.33 -21.39 16.23
C GLN A 253 20.31 -22.19 15.42
N ILE A 254 20.61 -22.56 14.17
CA ILE A 254 19.83 -23.60 13.50
C ILE A 254 20.10 -24.90 14.27
N LYS A 255 19.11 -25.32 15.06
CA LYS A 255 19.28 -26.37 16.06
C LYS A 255 19.25 -27.74 15.41
N ARG A 256 20.35 -28.48 15.54
CA ARG A 256 20.46 -29.86 15.07
C ARG A 256 20.01 -30.80 16.18
N PHE A 257 18.82 -31.37 16.02
CA PHE A 257 18.33 -32.36 16.98
C PHE A 257 18.87 -33.75 16.67
N SER A 258 19.37 -34.45 17.68
CA SER A 258 19.66 -35.88 17.52
C SER A 258 18.36 -36.69 17.46
N TRP A 259 18.35 -37.81 16.73
CA TRP A 259 17.17 -38.69 16.70
C TRP A 259 16.71 -39.11 18.11
N ARG A 260 17.66 -39.38 19.00
CA ARG A 260 17.40 -39.77 20.39
C ARG A 260 16.76 -38.63 21.18
N GLU A 261 17.16 -37.38 20.94
CA GLU A 261 16.57 -36.21 21.58
C GLU A 261 15.13 -36.01 21.12
N LEU A 262 14.85 -36.14 19.82
CA LEU A 262 13.48 -36.10 19.31
C LEU A 262 12.62 -37.24 19.87
N GLN A 263 13.18 -38.43 20.03
CA GLN A 263 12.52 -39.53 20.73
C GLN A 263 12.21 -39.14 22.17
N ILE A 264 13.15 -38.62 22.94
CA ILE A 264 12.91 -38.22 24.33
C ILE A 264 11.84 -37.13 24.40
N ALA A 265 11.98 -36.07 23.60
CA ALA A 265 11.07 -34.92 23.59
C ALA A 265 9.63 -35.31 23.25
N THR A 266 9.44 -36.29 22.36
CA THR A 266 8.12 -36.76 21.91
C THR A 266 7.61 -37.96 22.69
N ASN A 267 8.28 -38.37 23.77
CA ASN A 267 7.99 -39.60 24.52
C ASN A 267 7.97 -40.84 23.60
N ASN A 268 9.02 -40.98 22.81
CA ASN A 268 9.27 -41.99 21.79
C ASN A 268 8.19 -42.01 20.68
N PHE A 269 7.86 -40.82 20.16
CA PHE A 269 6.83 -40.62 19.13
C PHE A 269 5.47 -41.23 19.54
N ASN A 270 5.05 -40.96 20.78
CA ASN A 270 3.79 -41.45 21.32
C ASN A 270 2.60 -40.91 20.52
N GLU A 271 1.62 -41.76 20.21
CA GLU A 271 0.39 -41.38 19.51
C GLU A 271 -0.40 -40.28 20.24
N GLN A 272 -0.31 -40.21 21.57
CA GLN A 272 -0.95 -39.16 22.37
C GLN A 272 -0.38 -37.76 22.11
N ASN A 273 0.86 -37.70 21.61
CA ASN A 273 1.50 -36.46 21.24
C ASN A 273 1.20 -36.07 19.79
N VAL A 274 0.42 -36.84 19.02
CA VAL A 274 0.12 -36.48 17.63
C VAL A 274 -0.80 -35.26 17.60
N LEU A 275 -0.28 -34.15 17.07
CA LEU A 275 -1.02 -32.91 16.84
C LEU A 275 -1.82 -32.95 15.54
N GLY A 276 -1.34 -33.72 14.56
CA GLY A 276 -2.00 -33.88 13.26
C GLY A 276 -1.34 -34.96 12.41
N LYS A 277 -2.08 -35.44 11.41
CA LYS A 277 -1.61 -36.44 10.44
C LYS A 277 -1.95 -35.98 9.03
N GLY A 278 -0.96 -35.96 8.15
CA GLY A 278 -1.09 -35.52 6.75
C GLY A 278 -0.38 -36.45 5.77
N GLY A 279 -0.33 -36.07 4.49
CA GLY A 279 0.30 -36.85 3.42
C GLY A 279 1.81 -37.07 3.58
N PHE A 280 2.46 -36.28 4.44
CA PHE A 280 3.90 -36.33 4.71
C PHE A 280 4.25 -37.02 6.05
N GLY A 281 3.26 -37.53 6.79
CA GLY A 281 3.48 -38.25 8.05
C GLY A 281 2.63 -37.73 9.22
N LYS A 282 3.14 -37.96 10.44
CA LYS A 282 2.51 -37.53 11.70
C LYS A 282 3.33 -36.39 12.31
N VAL A 283 2.65 -35.36 12.78
CA VAL A 283 3.25 -34.24 13.52
C VAL A 283 3.07 -34.52 15.00
N TYR A 284 4.16 -34.56 15.75
CA TYR A 284 4.16 -34.85 17.19
C TYR A 284 4.48 -33.59 18.00
N LYS A 285 3.79 -33.42 19.12
CA LYS A 285 4.11 -32.49 20.20
C LYS A 285 5.34 -33.03 20.93
N GLY A 286 6.45 -32.32 20.83
CA GLY A 286 7.65 -32.57 21.63
C GLY A 286 7.81 -31.49 22.69
N VAL A 287 8.23 -31.87 23.89
CA VAL A 287 8.73 -30.93 24.90
C VAL A 287 10.23 -31.15 25.01
N LEU A 288 11.00 -30.20 24.48
CA LEU A 288 12.44 -30.20 24.68
C LEU A 288 12.67 -29.77 26.13
N SER A 289 13.32 -30.62 26.91
CA SER A 289 13.87 -30.19 28.20
C SER A 289 14.90 -29.09 27.93
N ASP A 290 14.84 -27.99 28.68
CA ASP A 290 15.80 -26.87 28.66
C ASP A 290 17.21 -27.38 29.02
N ILE A 291 17.85 -28.05 28.07
CA ILE A 291 19.27 -28.32 28.12
C ILE A 291 19.88 -27.12 27.41
N LYS A 292 20.50 -26.23 28.20
CA LYS A 292 21.56 -25.34 27.71
C LYS A 292 22.68 -26.22 27.17
N LEU A 293 22.49 -26.72 25.95
CA LEU A 293 23.57 -27.34 25.21
C LEU A 293 24.49 -26.17 24.86
N ASN A 294 25.72 -26.21 25.38
CA ASN A 294 26.86 -25.47 24.84
C ASN A 294 27.16 -25.99 23.42
N GLU A 295 26.15 -26.03 22.56
CA GLU A 295 26.34 -26.30 21.14
C GLU A 295 27.00 -25.05 20.55
N PRO A 296 28.15 -25.22 19.88
CA PRO A 296 28.81 -24.10 19.24
C PRO A 296 27.88 -23.50 18.20
N ALA A 297 27.83 -22.17 18.13
CA ALA A 297 27.11 -21.48 17.08
C ALA A 297 27.57 -21.96 15.70
N LEU A 298 26.65 -21.97 14.72
CA LEU A 298 27.02 -22.31 13.35
C LEU A 298 28.10 -21.35 12.85
N ASP A 299 29.20 -21.90 12.38
CA ASP A 299 30.29 -21.14 11.80
C ASP A 299 29.87 -20.49 10.48
N TRP A 300 30.57 -19.42 10.12
CA TRP A 300 30.26 -18.62 8.95
C TRP A 300 30.21 -19.44 7.63
N PRO A 301 31.18 -20.33 7.33
CA PRO A 301 31.14 -21.14 6.10
C PRO A 301 29.92 -22.04 6.02
N THR A 302 29.43 -22.59 7.14
CA THR A 302 28.22 -23.40 7.17
C THR A 302 26.99 -22.54 6.92
N ARG A 303 26.91 -21.32 7.48
CA ARG A 303 25.82 -20.37 7.19
C ARG A 303 25.72 -20.04 5.70
N VAL A 304 26.86 -19.76 5.04
CA VAL A 304 26.92 -19.51 3.59
C VAL A 304 26.43 -20.74 2.80
N ARG A 305 26.83 -21.95 3.21
CA ARG A 305 26.39 -23.19 2.57
C ARG A 305 24.88 -23.42 2.71
N ILE A 306 24.31 -23.12 3.87
CA ILE A 306 22.88 -23.24 4.14
C ILE A 306 22.09 -22.28 3.26
N ALA A 307 22.52 -21.01 3.19
CA ALA A 307 21.95 -20.01 2.30
C ALA A 307 21.93 -20.51 0.84
N LEU A 308 23.09 -20.97 0.34
CA LEU A 308 23.20 -21.50 -1.02
C LEU A 308 22.31 -22.73 -1.27
N GLY A 309 22.26 -23.69 -0.33
CA GLY A 309 21.42 -24.87 -0.44
C GLY A 309 19.93 -24.54 -0.49
N ALA A 310 19.48 -23.61 0.37
CA ALA A 310 18.11 -23.13 0.35
C ALA A 310 17.78 -22.38 -0.96
N ALA A 311 18.71 -21.57 -1.49
CA ALA A 311 18.56 -20.88 -2.76
C ALA A 311 18.35 -21.85 -3.92
N ARG A 312 19.19 -22.90 -4.02
CA ARG A 312 19.07 -23.95 -5.04
C ARG A 312 17.75 -24.71 -4.93
N GLY A 313 17.28 -24.97 -3.69
CA GLY A 313 15.97 -25.56 -3.45
C GLY A 313 14.83 -24.71 -4.04
N LEU A 314 14.85 -23.40 -3.81
CA LEU A 314 13.85 -22.47 -4.34
C LEU A 314 13.98 -22.27 -5.86
N GLU A 315 15.19 -22.18 -6.39
CA GLU A 315 15.46 -22.16 -7.84
C GLU A 315 14.82 -23.36 -8.55
N TYR A 316 14.99 -24.57 -7.98
CA TYR A 316 14.37 -25.77 -8.51
C TYR A 316 12.83 -25.65 -8.55
N LEU A 317 12.21 -25.19 -7.46
CA LEU A 317 10.76 -25.01 -7.37
C LEU A 317 10.21 -23.97 -8.36
N HIS A 318 10.96 -22.89 -8.58
CA HIS A 318 10.50 -21.75 -9.38
C HIS A 318 10.77 -21.90 -10.87
N GLU A 319 11.86 -22.58 -11.24
CA GLU A 319 12.38 -22.58 -12.62
C GLU A 319 12.36 -23.98 -13.26
N HIS A 320 12.51 -25.04 -12.46
CA HIS A 320 12.65 -26.41 -12.95
C HIS A 320 11.39 -27.27 -12.78
N CYS A 321 10.49 -26.91 -11.85
CA CYS A 321 9.19 -27.58 -11.70
C CYS A 321 8.16 -27.13 -12.76
N ASN A 322 7.33 -28.07 -13.21
CA ASN A 322 6.19 -27.80 -14.08
C ASN A 322 4.94 -28.56 -13.59
N PRO A 323 3.91 -27.88 -13.05
CA PRO A 323 3.78 -26.42 -12.86
C PRO A 323 4.78 -25.84 -11.83
N LYS A 324 5.03 -24.53 -11.89
CA LYS A 324 5.91 -23.83 -10.94
C LYS A 324 5.34 -23.94 -9.53
N ILE A 325 6.18 -24.05 -8.51
CA ILE A 325 5.75 -24.18 -7.12
C ILE A 325 6.17 -22.93 -6.34
N ILE A 326 5.23 -22.27 -5.68
CA ILE A 326 5.51 -21.22 -4.69
C ILE A 326 5.41 -21.84 -3.31
N HIS A 327 6.44 -21.67 -2.50
CA HIS A 327 6.54 -22.17 -1.13
C HIS A 327 5.60 -21.43 -0.15
N ARG A 328 5.61 -20.09 -0.19
CA ARG A 328 4.82 -19.15 0.64
C ARG A 328 5.18 -19.05 2.13
N ASP A 329 6.04 -19.91 2.65
CA ASP A 329 6.53 -19.81 4.03
C ASP A 329 8.05 -20.03 4.10
N VAL A 330 8.80 -19.26 3.32
CA VAL A 330 10.27 -19.31 3.35
C VAL A 330 10.78 -18.53 4.56
N LYS A 331 11.40 -19.24 5.51
CA LYS A 331 11.99 -18.71 6.76
C LYS A 331 13.05 -19.68 7.29
N ALA A 332 13.94 -19.21 8.18
CA ALA A 332 14.99 -20.05 8.73
C ALA A 332 14.46 -21.32 9.43
N ALA A 333 13.32 -21.22 10.11
CA ALA A 333 12.68 -22.35 10.81
C ALA A 333 12.17 -23.48 9.88
N ASN A 334 11.96 -23.18 8.59
CA ASN A 334 11.48 -24.14 7.60
C ASN A 334 12.62 -24.69 6.72
N VAL A 335 13.87 -24.31 6.98
CA VAL A 335 15.04 -24.91 6.35
C VAL A 335 15.64 -25.92 7.31
N LEU A 336 15.49 -27.20 7.00
CA LEU A 336 16.02 -28.30 7.78
C LEU A 336 17.46 -28.58 7.38
N LEU A 337 18.28 -29.02 8.34
CA LEU A 337 19.66 -29.41 8.10
C LEU A 337 19.83 -30.91 8.30
N ASP A 338 20.55 -31.54 7.38
CA ASP A 338 20.89 -32.96 7.48
C ASP A 338 22.16 -33.20 8.32
N GLY A 339 22.65 -34.45 8.31
CA GLY A 339 23.86 -34.83 9.05
C GLY A 339 25.14 -34.10 8.64
N ASN A 340 25.16 -33.51 7.44
CA ASN A 340 26.28 -32.81 6.81
C ASN A 340 26.07 -31.28 6.77
N PHE A 341 25.02 -30.78 7.43
CA PHE A 341 24.59 -29.38 7.37
C PHE A 341 24.18 -28.93 5.95
N GLU A 342 23.70 -29.86 5.13
CA GLU A 342 23.06 -29.51 3.87
C GLU A 342 21.63 -29.02 4.14
N ALA A 343 21.28 -27.90 3.54
CA ALA A 343 19.97 -27.27 3.69
C ALA A 343 18.92 -27.96 2.82
N VAL A 344 17.78 -28.28 3.43
CA VAL A 344 16.61 -28.84 2.78
C VAL A 344 15.42 -27.95 3.08
N VAL A 345 14.85 -27.33 2.05
CA VAL A 345 13.62 -26.54 2.18
C VAL A 345 12.46 -27.47 2.53
N GLY A 346 11.82 -27.23 3.66
CA GLY A 346 10.72 -28.02 4.22
C GLY A 346 9.45 -27.19 4.44
N ASP A 347 8.40 -27.87 4.89
CA ASP A 347 7.05 -27.32 5.12
C ASP A 347 6.35 -26.70 3.89
N PHE A 348 5.94 -27.58 2.99
CA PHE A 348 5.08 -27.24 1.84
C PHE A 348 3.59 -27.10 2.21
N GLY A 349 3.23 -26.98 3.49
CA GLY A 349 1.83 -26.91 3.94
C GLY A 349 1.05 -25.73 3.33
N LEU A 350 1.75 -24.65 3.00
CA LEU A 350 1.18 -23.48 2.34
C LEU A 350 1.47 -23.39 0.84
N ALA A 351 2.21 -24.35 0.28
CA ALA A 351 2.72 -24.29 -1.07
C ALA A 351 1.60 -24.28 -2.12
N LYS A 352 1.85 -23.62 -3.25
CA LYS A 352 0.87 -23.47 -4.33
C LYS A 352 1.52 -23.66 -5.69
N MET A 353 0.91 -24.52 -6.50
CA MET A 353 1.25 -24.68 -7.91
C MET A 353 0.69 -23.54 -8.76
N ILE A 354 1.49 -23.06 -9.70
CA ILE A 354 1.16 -22.00 -10.65
C ILE A 354 1.45 -22.46 -12.08
N ASP A 355 0.45 -22.30 -12.94
CA ASP A 355 0.54 -22.59 -14.37
C ASP A 355 1.41 -21.56 -15.11
N ARG A 356 2.15 -21.97 -16.15
CA ARG A 356 3.12 -21.13 -16.88
C ARG A 356 2.49 -19.87 -17.48
N GLU A 357 1.21 -19.92 -17.84
CA GLU A 357 0.50 -18.77 -18.44
C GLU A 357 0.13 -17.68 -17.41
N ARG A 358 0.18 -17.98 -16.12
CA ARG A 358 -0.22 -17.04 -15.05
C ARG A 358 0.93 -16.86 -14.08
N ASN A 359 1.49 -15.66 -13.97
CA ASN A 359 2.56 -15.38 -13.00
C ASN A 359 2.10 -15.27 -11.53
N THR A 360 0.78 -15.35 -11.28
CA THR A 360 0.20 -15.23 -9.94
C THR A 360 -1.05 -16.09 -9.80
N VAL A 361 -1.34 -16.52 -8.57
CA VAL A 361 -2.59 -17.18 -8.19
C VAL A 361 -3.30 -16.30 -7.18
N THR A 362 -4.62 -16.19 -7.23
CA THR A 362 -5.38 -15.48 -6.18
C THR A 362 -5.73 -16.47 -5.06
N THR A 363 -5.31 -16.17 -3.83
CA THR A 363 -5.57 -17.00 -2.65
C THR A 363 -5.61 -16.10 -1.40
N GLY A 364 -6.12 -16.59 -0.27
CA GLY A 364 -5.94 -15.89 0.99
C GLY A 364 -4.47 -15.65 1.31
N VAL A 365 -4.17 -14.53 1.98
CA VAL A 365 -2.84 -14.25 2.52
C VAL A 365 -2.56 -15.26 3.62
N ARG A 366 -1.45 -15.99 3.48
CA ARG A 366 -0.92 -16.90 4.50
C ARG A 366 0.60 -16.86 4.49
N GLY A 367 1.21 -17.06 5.65
CA GLY A 367 2.65 -17.07 5.87
C GLY A 367 3.00 -16.51 7.25
N THR A 368 4.30 -16.37 7.50
CA THR A 368 4.86 -15.85 8.76
C THR A 368 5.07 -14.33 8.68
N MET A 369 4.62 -13.58 9.70
CA MET A 369 4.82 -12.13 9.78
C MET A 369 6.31 -11.78 9.73
N GLY A 370 6.68 -10.72 8.99
CA GLY A 370 8.07 -10.35 8.71
C GLY A 370 8.64 -10.96 7.42
N HIS A 371 8.20 -12.17 7.02
CA HIS A 371 8.62 -12.84 5.77
C HIS A 371 7.62 -12.65 4.62
N ILE A 372 6.42 -12.12 4.89
CA ILE A 372 5.41 -11.87 3.86
C ILE A 372 5.73 -10.59 3.08
N ALA A 373 5.83 -10.73 1.75
CA ALA A 373 6.08 -9.61 0.86
C ALA A 373 4.95 -8.54 0.87
N PRO A 374 5.27 -7.25 0.75
CA PRO A 374 4.30 -6.16 0.89
C PRO A 374 3.22 -6.16 -0.20
N GLU A 375 3.56 -6.53 -1.44
CA GLU A 375 2.59 -6.68 -2.52
C GLU A 375 1.62 -7.84 -2.27
N TYR A 376 2.06 -8.88 -1.56
CA TYR A 376 1.21 -10.02 -1.24
C TYR A 376 0.17 -9.63 -0.19
N LEU A 377 0.57 -8.87 0.84
CA LEU A 377 -0.36 -8.27 1.82
C LEU A 377 -1.40 -7.39 1.14
N LYS A 378 -1.01 -6.58 0.15
CA LYS A 378 -1.91 -5.65 -0.55
C LYS A 378 -2.86 -6.35 -1.53
N THR A 379 -2.37 -7.36 -2.24
CA THR A 379 -3.10 -7.92 -3.41
C THR A 379 -3.69 -9.30 -3.17
N GLY A 380 -3.24 -10.03 -2.15
CA GLY A 380 -3.62 -11.43 -1.93
C GLY A 380 -3.16 -12.37 -3.06
N ARG A 381 -2.14 -11.98 -3.83
CA ARG A 381 -1.64 -12.77 -4.96
C ARG A 381 -0.19 -13.18 -4.74
N PRO A 382 0.08 -14.42 -4.29
CA PRO A 382 1.45 -14.92 -4.26
C PRO A 382 2.03 -15.05 -5.66
N SER A 383 3.34 -14.85 -5.74
CA SER A 383 4.17 -15.03 -6.94
C SER A 383 5.52 -15.62 -6.55
N VAL A 384 6.34 -16.08 -7.49
CA VAL A 384 7.71 -16.49 -7.17
C VAL A 384 8.51 -15.38 -6.47
N LYS A 385 8.18 -14.11 -6.75
CA LYS A 385 8.81 -12.94 -6.10
C LYS A 385 8.46 -12.80 -4.62
N THR A 386 7.35 -13.40 -4.16
CA THR A 386 7.00 -13.40 -2.72
C THR A 386 7.89 -14.35 -1.93
N ASP A 387 8.27 -15.49 -2.53
CA ASP A 387 9.25 -16.40 -1.94
C ASP A 387 10.65 -15.79 -1.91
N ILE A 388 11.05 -15.07 -2.97
CA ILE A 388 12.32 -14.35 -3.01
C ILE A 388 12.42 -13.30 -1.89
N PHE A 389 11.32 -12.60 -1.60
CA PHE A 389 11.28 -11.67 -0.46
C PHE A 389 11.48 -12.41 0.87
N GLY A 390 10.75 -13.51 1.10
CA GLY A 390 10.91 -14.33 2.30
C GLY A 390 12.33 -14.91 2.44
N TYR A 391 12.94 -15.33 1.32
CA TYR A 391 14.33 -15.78 1.26
C TYR A 391 15.32 -14.67 1.66
N GLY A 392 15.11 -13.44 1.18
CA GLY A 392 15.94 -12.30 1.59
C GLY A 392 15.84 -12.01 3.08
N VAL A 393 14.65 -12.10 3.67
CA VAL A 393 14.48 -11.96 5.13
C VAL A 393 15.16 -13.10 5.87
N MET A 394 15.04 -14.34 5.38
CA MET A 394 15.74 -15.50 5.93
C MET A 394 17.27 -15.33 5.90
N LEU A 395 17.84 -14.74 4.85
CA LEU A 395 19.26 -14.42 4.82
C LEU A 395 19.64 -13.44 5.93
N LEU A 396 18.81 -12.44 6.21
CA LEU A 396 19.05 -11.53 7.33
C LEU A 396 19.03 -12.29 8.66
N GLU A 397 18.09 -13.21 8.86
CA GLU A 397 18.06 -14.06 10.07
C GLU A 397 19.34 -14.92 10.20
N ILE A 398 19.87 -15.44 9.09
CA ILE A 398 21.12 -16.21 9.09
C ILE A 398 22.33 -15.33 9.45
N VAL A 399 22.38 -14.09 8.96
CA VAL A 399 23.49 -13.16 9.22
C VAL A 399 23.45 -12.61 10.64
N THR A 400 22.27 -12.19 11.11
CA THR A 400 22.11 -11.51 12.40
C THR A 400 21.94 -12.49 13.55
N GLY A 401 21.47 -13.72 13.27
CA GLY A 401 20.99 -14.64 14.29
C GLY A 401 19.64 -14.23 14.88
N GLU A 402 19.04 -13.12 14.44
CA GLU A 402 17.81 -12.58 15.02
C GLU A 402 16.57 -12.99 14.20
N ARG A 403 15.37 -12.85 14.80
CA ARG A 403 14.10 -13.11 14.11
C ARG A 403 13.67 -11.90 13.28
N ALA A 404 12.92 -12.15 12.20
CA ALA A 404 12.39 -11.11 11.32
C ALA A 404 11.51 -10.04 12.00
N VAL A 405 10.86 -10.39 13.12
CA VAL A 405 10.03 -9.49 13.93
C VAL A 405 10.64 -9.41 15.33
N PHE A 406 11.02 -8.21 15.75
CA PHE A 406 11.51 -7.95 17.10
C PHE A 406 10.34 -7.87 18.09
N PRO A 407 10.36 -8.67 19.15
CA PRO A 407 9.40 -8.55 20.23
C PRO A 407 9.98 -7.65 21.33
N GLU A 408 10.28 -6.38 21.02
CA GLU A 408 10.61 -5.44 22.09
C GLU A 408 9.49 -4.43 22.35
N PHE A 409 8.91 -4.65 23.52
CA PHE A 409 7.95 -3.84 24.22
C PHE A 409 8.54 -2.47 24.56
N SER A 410 7.88 -1.43 24.08
CA SER A 410 7.64 -0.21 24.86
C SER A 410 6.38 0.44 24.30
N GLU A 411 5.43 0.75 25.18
CA GLU A 411 4.17 1.42 24.83
C GLU A 411 4.46 2.71 24.04
N GLY A 412 4.31 2.65 22.71
CA GLY A 412 4.37 3.84 21.84
C GLY A 412 5.22 3.72 20.58
N ASP A 413 6.17 2.78 20.49
CA ASP A 413 7.01 2.63 19.29
C ASP A 413 6.49 1.55 18.34
N SER A 414 6.48 1.88 17.04
CA SER A 414 6.02 0.97 15.98
C SER A 414 6.95 -0.24 15.90
N GLU A 415 6.39 -1.46 15.84
CA GLU A 415 7.14 -2.71 15.64
C GLU A 415 8.19 -2.52 14.53
N ILE A 416 9.47 -2.57 14.90
CA ILE A 416 10.58 -2.47 13.95
C ILE A 416 10.74 -3.84 13.30
N MET A 417 10.76 -3.89 11.97
CA MET A 417 11.07 -5.11 11.22
C MET A 417 12.59 -5.24 11.08
N LEU A 418 13.12 -6.48 11.12
CA LEU A 418 14.55 -6.77 10.95
C LEU A 418 15.15 -6.09 9.71
N ASN A 419 14.41 -6.15 8.60
CA ASN A 419 14.82 -5.53 7.34
C ASN A 419 15.04 -4.00 7.47
N ASP A 420 14.16 -3.30 8.19
CA ASP A 420 14.28 -1.84 8.36
C ASP A 420 15.44 -1.46 9.29
N GLN A 421 15.80 -2.32 10.25
CA GLN A 421 16.99 -2.15 11.07
C GLN A 421 18.27 -2.35 10.27
N VAL A 422 18.36 -3.45 9.52
CA VAL A 422 19.53 -3.75 8.67
C VAL A 422 19.76 -2.65 7.66
N LYS A 423 18.73 -2.17 6.96
CA LYS A 423 18.83 -1.05 6.01
C LYS A 423 19.44 0.21 6.63
N ARG A 424 19.06 0.53 7.88
CA ARG A 424 19.60 1.69 8.60
C ARG A 424 21.08 1.52 8.94
N LEU A 425 21.49 0.33 9.38
CA LEU A 425 22.88 0.02 9.74
C LEU A 425 23.80 0.03 8.51
N VAL A 426 23.35 -0.56 7.39
CA VAL A 426 24.09 -0.56 6.12
C VAL A 426 24.33 0.87 5.63
N GLN A 427 23.32 1.73 5.65
CA GLN A 427 23.47 3.14 5.27
C GLN A 427 24.37 3.93 6.21
N GLY A 428 24.44 3.54 7.49
CA GLY A 428 25.38 4.10 8.46
C GLY A 428 26.82 3.58 8.33
N GLY A 429 27.10 2.66 7.40
CA GLY A 429 28.41 2.01 7.26
C GLY A 429 28.77 1.08 8.42
N ARG A 430 27.79 0.63 9.21
CA ARG A 430 27.97 -0.17 10.43
C ARG A 430 27.65 -1.65 10.17
N LEU A 431 28.31 -2.25 9.18
CA LEU A 431 28.05 -3.63 8.75
C LEU A 431 28.39 -4.68 9.84
N THR A 432 29.42 -4.43 10.64
CA THR A 432 29.87 -5.34 11.71
C THR A 432 28.84 -5.49 12.82
N ASP A 433 28.00 -4.48 13.03
CA ASP A 433 27.00 -4.46 14.09
C ASP A 433 25.74 -5.25 13.72
N ILE A 434 25.67 -5.72 12.48
CA ILE A 434 24.58 -6.57 11.97
C ILE A 434 24.86 -8.04 12.30
N VAL A 435 26.12 -8.42 12.46
CA VAL A 435 26.51 -9.84 12.52
C VAL A 435 26.20 -10.43 13.88
N ASP A 436 25.71 -11.68 13.86
CA ASP A 436 25.51 -12.51 15.06
C ASP A 436 26.74 -12.44 15.98
N HIS A 437 26.51 -11.93 17.20
CA HIS A 437 27.57 -11.77 18.20
C HIS A 437 28.24 -13.09 18.59
N ASN A 438 27.56 -14.23 18.41
CA ASN A 438 28.11 -15.55 18.69
C ASN A 438 29.19 -16.01 17.70
N LEU A 439 29.40 -15.27 16.59
CA LEU A 439 30.46 -15.56 15.64
C LEU A 439 31.83 -14.99 16.07
N ASP A 440 31.92 -14.14 17.11
CA ASP A 440 33.18 -13.60 17.65
C ASP A 440 34.15 -13.05 16.57
N ASN A 441 33.62 -12.39 15.53
CA ASN A 441 34.37 -11.90 14.36
C ASN A 441 35.01 -12.99 13.46
N ALA A 442 34.61 -14.25 13.58
CA ALA A 442 35.05 -15.36 12.74
C ALA A 442 34.24 -15.46 11.43
N TYR A 443 34.26 -14.39 10.64
CA TYR A 443 33.59 -14.31 9.34
C TYR A 443 34.43 -13.53 8.33
N ASP A 444 34.21 -13.78 7.04
CA ASP A 444 34.83 -13.01 5.97
C ASP A 444 33.97 -11.78 5.65
N LEU A 445 34.59 -10.59 5.63
CA LEU A 445 33.88 -9.32 5.41
C LEU A 445 33.30 -9.21 3.99
N GLN A 446 33.97 -9.80 2.99
CA GLN A 446 33.50 -9.75 1.61
C GLN A 446 32.28 -10.66 1.43
N ASP A 447 32.30 -11.87 2.01
CA ASP A 447 31.15 -12.77 2.00
C ASP A 447 29.98 -12.20 2.82
N LEU A 448 30.25 -11.53 3.94
CA LEU A 448 29.25 -10.84 4.74
C LEU A 448 28.56 -9.73 3.94
N GLU A 449 29.35 -8.83 3.36
CA GLU A 449 28.83 -7.72 2.56
C GLU A 449 27.99 -8.26 1.38
N LYS A 450 28.50 -9.27 0.69
CA LYS A 450 27.79 -9.97 -0.40
C LYS A 450 26.45 -10.54 0.07
N MET A 451 26.41 -11.26 1.21
CA MET A 451 25.17 -11.86 1.71
C MET A 451 24.13 -10.81 2.10
N ILE A 452 24.56 -9.70 2.71
CA ILE A 452 23.68 -8.56 3.06
C ILE A 452 23.15 -7.89 1.79
N GLN A 453 24.00 -7.63 0.79
CA GLN A 453 23.57 -7.04 -0.48
C GLN A 453 22.52 -7.90 -1.18
N ILE A 454 22.76 -9.21 -1.28
CA ILE A 454 21.80 -10.16 -1.87
C ILE A 454 20.48 -10.16 -1.09
N ALA A 455 20.53 -10.18 0.25
CA ALA A 455 19.34 -10.12 1.09
C ALA A 455 18.52 -8.85 0.84
N LEU A 456 19.18 -7.70 0.71
CA LEU A 456 18.53 -6.42 0.45
C LEU A 456 17.95 -6.30 -0.96
N LEU A 457 18.63 -6.85 -1.98
CA LEU A 457 18.08 -6.97 -3.34
C LEU A 457 16.83 -7.86 -3.35
N CYS A 458 16.88 -8.99 -2.65
CA CYS A 458 15.75 -9.92 -2.52
C CYS A 458 14.55 -9.29 -1.80
N THR A 459 14.78 -8.40 -0.82
CA THR A 459 13.74 -7.74 -0.05
C THR A 459 13.29 -6.38 -0.60
N HIS A 460 13.58 -6.09 -1.87
CA HIS A 460 13.15 -4.86 -2.52
C HIS A 460 11.62 -4.70 -2.48
N MET A 461 11.12 -3.48 -2.26
CA MET A 461 9.67 -3.22 -2.14
C MET A 461 8.92 -3.50 -3.43
N GLU A 462 9.53 -3.15 -4.56
CA GLU A 462 9.01 -3.45 -5.88
C GLU A 462 9.38 -4.89 -6.32
N PRO A 463 8.41 -5.77 -6.58
CA PRO A 463 8.68 -7.18 -6.89
C PRO A 463 9.46 -7.41 -8.18
N HIS A 464 9.35 -6.49 -9.13
CA HIS A 464 10.00 -6.61 -10.43
C HIS A 464 11.51 -6.33 -10.37
N LEU A 465 11.97 -5.59 -9.35
CA LEU A 465 13.39 -5.30 -9.12
C LEU A 465 14.09 -6.37 -8.28
N ARG A 466 13.34 -7.31 -7.68
CA ARG A 466 13.95 -8.46 -7.00
C ARG A 466 14.59 -9.38 -8.04
N PRO A 467 15.77 -9.98 -7.77
CA PRO A 467 16.40 -10.94 -8.68
C PRO A 467 15.56 -12.22 -8.85
N ALA A 468 15.86 -13.03 -9.85
CA ALA A 468 15.38 -14.42 -9.92
C ALA A 468 16.19 -15.32 -8.96
N MET A 469 15.66 -16.49 -8.58
CA MET A 469 16.40 -17.37 -7.68
C MET A 469 17.67 -17.94 -8.32
N SER A 470 17.67 -18.20 -9.63
CA SER A 470 18.90 -18.54 -10.38
C SER A 470 19.97 -17.44 -10.31
N GLU A 471 19.58 -16.17 -10.44
CA GLU A 471 20.49 -15.03 -10.26
C GLU A 471 21.03 -14.96 -8.83
N VAL A 472 20.19 -15.25 -7.83
CA VAL A 472 20.62 -15.32 -6.43
C VAL A 472 21.63 -16.44 -6.20
N VAL A 473 21.40 -17.62 -6.77
CA VAL A 473 22.35 -18.73 -6.73
C VAL A 473 23.69 -18.32 -7.37
N GLN A 474 23.65 -17.69 -8.55
CA GLN A 474 24.86 -17.18 -9.20
C GLN A 474 25.62 -16.15 -8.37
N MET A 475 24.91 -15.23 -7.71
CA MET A 475 25.52 -14.23 -6.83
C MET A 475 26.16 -14.86 -5.59
N LEU A 476 25.59 -15.94 -5.04
CA LEU A 476 26.15 -16.66 -3.89
C LEU A 476 27.35 -17.53 -4.27
N GLU A 477 27.33 -18.16 -5.44
CA GLU A 477 28.43 -18.96 -5.99
C GLU A 477 29.59 -18.09 -6.50
N GLY A 478 29.26 -16.90 -7.01
CA GLY A 478 30.20 -15.93 -7.52
C GLY A 478 30.84 -15.04 -6.44
N ASN A 479 31.82 -14.26 -6.87
CA ASN A 479 32.56 -13.35 -5.99
C ASN A 479 32.01 -11.92 -5.96
N VAL A 480 30.99 -11.58 -6.78
CA VAL A 480 30.55 -10.18 -6.92
C VAL A 480 29.05 -10.10 -7.21
N VAL A 481 28.34 -9.27 -6.43
CA VAL A 481 27.00 -8.78 -6.75
C VAL A 481 27.13 -7.70 -7.84
N PRO A 482 26.32 -7.74 -8.93
CA PRO A 482 26.43 -6.75 -10.00
C PRO A 482 26.32 -5.32 -9.46
N ALA A 483 27.36 -4.51 -9.66
CA ALA A 483 27.45 -3.15 -9.12
C ALA A 483 26.27 -2.27 -9.55
N GLU A 484 25.82 -2.41 -10.80
CA GLU A 484 24.66 -1.70 -11.35
C GLU A 484 23.37 -2.00 -10.56
N GLN A 485 23.10 -3.28 -10.25
CA GLN A 485 21.92 -3.67 -9.46
C GLN A 485 21.98 -3.12 -8.03
N TRP A 486 23.17 -3.07 -7.45
CA TRP A 486 23.38 -2.53 -6.11
C TRP A 486 23.23 -0.99 -6.07
N GLU A 487 23.77 -0.29 -7.04
CA GLU A 487 23.64 1.17 -7.17
C GLU A 487 22.16 1.58 -7.37
N GLU A 488 21.43 0.88 -8.23
CA GLU A 488 19.99 1.10 -8.42
C GLU A 488 19.20 0.93 -7.12
N TRP A 489 19.53 -0.11 -6.35
CA TRP A 489 18.92 -0.35 -5.05
C TRP A 489 19.18 0.80 -4.07
N GLN A 490 20.43 1.28 -4.00
CA GLN A 490 20.80 2.38 -3.09
C GLN A 490 20.02 3.66 -3.43
N VAL A 491 19.89 3.99 -4.72
CA VAL A 491 19.12 5.16 -5.18
C VAL A 491 17.64 5.02 -4.83
N ALA A 492 17.05 3.84 -5.08
CA ALA A 492 15.64 3.58 -4.77
C ALA A 492 15.35 3.67 -3.27
N GLU A 493 16.22 3.10 -2.42
CA GLU A 493 16.05 3.14 -0.97
C GLU A 493 16.25 4.55 -0.40
N LEU A 494 17.22 5.32 -0.92
CA LEU A 494 17.42 6.73 -0.54
C LEU A 494 16.18 7.57 -0.85
N ALA A 495 15.63 7.43 -2.06
CA ALA A 495 14.42 8.15 -2.47
C ALA A 495 13.21 7.81 -1.58
N ARG A 496 13.05 6.52 -1.23
CA ARG A 496 12.01 6.05 -0.32
C ARG A 496 12.16 6.65 1.08
N ARG A 497 13.39 6.69 1.61
CA ARG A 497 13.66 7.20 2.95
C ARG A 497 13.41 8.70 3.04
N HIS A 498 13.86 9.46 2.03
CA HIS A 498 13.54 10.89 1.93
C HIS A 498 12.02 11.12 1.91
N GLN A 499 11.27 10.32 1.15
CA GLN A 499 9.81 10.39 1.14
C GLN A 499 9.21 10.05 2.51
N HIS A 500 9.75 9.08 3.24
CA HIS A 500 9.29 8.70 4.57
C HIS A 500 9.59 9.79 5.61
N GLU A 501 10.80 10.37 5.60
CA GLU A 501 11.21 11.47 6.47
C GLU A 501 10.37 12.72 6.20
N MET A 502 10.12 13.07 4.95
CA MET A 502 9.22 14.14 4.56
C MET A 502 7.79 13.90 5.08
N ASN A 503 7.33 12.64 5.08
CA ASN A 503 6.03 12.26 5.63
C ASN A 503 6.02 12.28 7.17
N GLN A 504 7.12 11.92 7.84
CA GLN A 504 7.24 11.96 9.30
C GLN A 504 7.39 13.39 9.82
N GLN A 505 8.22 14.23 9.19
CA GLN A 505 8.33 15.66 9.54
C GLN A 505 6.97 16.34 9.43
N ARG A 506 6.19 16.07 8.37
CA ARG A 506 4.80 16.57 8.30
C ARG A 506 3.94 16.15 9.50
N ARG A 507 4.11 14.94 10.03
CA ARG A 507 3.39 14.48 11.23
C ARG A 507 3.91 15.12 12.53
N LEU A 508 5.23 15.32 12.64
CA LEU A 508 5.83 15.97 13.82
C LEU A 508 5.47 17.46 13.89
N PHE A 509 5.45 18.16 12.76
CA PHE A 509 4.96 19.54 12.70
C PHE A 509 3.49 19.63 13.10
N SER A 510 2.64 18.66 12.74
CA SER A 510 1.25 18.65 13.19
C SER A 510 1.14 18.38 14.70
N PHE A 511 1.97 17.49 15.27
CA PHE A 511 2.00 17.22 16.71
C PHE A 511 2.56 18.39 17.54
N SER A 512 3.55 19.13 17.02
CA SER A 512 4.09 20.29 17.75
C SER A 512 3.09 21.43 17.86
N GLU A 513 2.29 21.68 16.81
CA GLU A 513 1.20 22.65 16.86
C GLU A 513 0.11 22.25 17.86
N GLU A 514 -0.21 20.95 17.99
CA GLU A 514 -1.12 20.45 19.03
C GLU A 514 -0.56 20.67 20.45
N SER A 515 0.74 20.42 20.67
CA SER A 515 1.37 20.61 21.99
C SER A 515 1.42 22.07 22.46
N LEU A 516 1.68 23.02 21.55
CA LEU A 516 1.64 24.47 21.82
C LEU A 516 0.23 24.94 22.20
N ASN A 517 -0.80 24.43 21.50
CA ASN A 517 -2.20 24.72 21.83
C ASN A 517 -2.61 24.14 23.20
N ILE A 518 -2.08 22.98 23.60
CA ILE A 518 -2.35 22.38 24.91
C ILE A 518 -1.65 23.18 26.04
N GLN A 519 -0.43 23.67 25.82
CA GLN A 519 0.29 24.50 26.80
C GLN A 519 -0.37 25.87 27.02
N GLU A 520 -0.87 26.52 25.97
CA GLU A 520 -1.66 27.74 26.09
C GLU A 520 -2.98 27.50 26.84
N ALA A 521 -3.64 26.36 26.60
CA ALA A 521 -4.86 25.99 27.32
C ALA A 521 -4.62 25.73 28.83
N ILE A 522 -3.46 25.16 29.19
CA ILE A 522 -3.09 24.93 30.61
C ILE A 522 -2.78 26.26 31.32
N GLN A 523 -2.06 27.20 30.70
CA GLN A 523 -1.79 28.52 31.28
C GLN A 523 -3.08 29.34 31.50
N LEU A 524 -4.07 29.20 30.61
CA LEU A 524 -5.38 29.83 30.76
C LEU A 524 -6.24 29.20 31.87
N SER A 525 -5.94 27.97 32.29
CA SER A 525 -6.64 27.27 33.38
C SER A 525 -6.06 27.55 34.77
N SER A 526 -4.76 27.87 34.88
CA SER A 526 -4.06 28.20 36.14
C SER A 526 -4.28 29.65 36.63
N GLY A 527 -5.03 30.45 35.87
CA GLY A 527 -5.35 31.84 36.19
C GLY A 527 -6.72 32.06 36.85
N ARG A 528 -7.26 31.07 37.58
CA ARG A 528 -8.53 31.20 38.33
C ARG A 528 -8.39 30.89 39.80
#